data_AF-A0A5D2E1U6-F1
#
_entry.id   AF-A0A5D2E1U6-F1
#
_cell.length_a   1.000
_cell.length_b   1.000
_cell.length_c   1.000
_cell.angle_alpha   90.00
_cell.angle_beta   90.00
_cell.angle_gamma   90.00
#
_symmetry.space_group_name_H-M   'P 1'
#
loop_
_entity.id
_entity.type
_entity.pdbx_description
1 polymer ?
#
loop_
_entity_poly.entity_id
_entity_poly.type
_entity_poly.pdbx_seq_one_letter_code
_entity_poly.pdbx_strand_id
1 'polypeptide(L)'
;MLQRWCEFAEPVNGESTQFLQEFALKYNMVIISSILERNINHGGTLWNTAVIIGNHGNIIDSLEYCYFLFKLGTSIEPIAFVDCNC
;
A
#
# COMPACT_ATOMS: atom_id res chain seq x y z
N MET A 1 -16.16 -11.97 3.25
CA MET A 1 -15.11 -12.17 2.23
C MET A 1 -14.08 -11.02 2.23
N LEU A 2 -14.50 -9.76 2.42
CA LEU A 2 -13.59 -8.60 2.50
C LEU A 2 -12.77 -8.49 3.80
N GLN A 3 -13.29 -8.99 4.93
CA GLN A 3 -12.64 -8.89 6.25
C GLN A 3 -11.25 -9.55 6.31
N ARG A 4 -10.99 -10.56 5.48
CA ARG A 4 -9.70 -11.28 5.46
C ARG A 4 -8.59 -10.50 4.76
N TRP A 5 -8.94 -9.62 3.83
CA TRP A 5 -7.96 -8.76 3.13
C TRP A 5 -7.43 -7.67 4.05
N CYS A 6 -8.27 -7.19 4.96
CA CYS A 6 -7.90 -6.23 5.98
C CYS A 6 -6.80 -6.71 6.93
N GLU A 7 -6.66 -8.02 7.14
CA GLU A 7 -5.62 -8.62 7.96
C GLU A 7 -4.23 -8.53 7.31
N PHE A 8 -4.18 -8.43 5.97
CA PHE A 8 -2.94 -8.24 5.22
C PHE A 8 -2.58 -6.77 5.03
N ALA A 9 -3.50 -5.85 5.36
CA ALA A 9 -3.26 -4.43 5.17
C ALA A 9 -2.39 -3.88 6.31
N GLU A 10 -1.29 -3.25 5.94
CA GLU A 10 -0.31 -2.68 6.86
C GLU A 10 -0.07 -1.20 6.55
N PRO A 11 0.44 -0.38 7.49
CA PRO A 11 0.86 0.97 7.15
C PRO A 11 2.11 0.94 6.24
N VAL A 12 2.42 2.05 5.55
CA VAL A 12 3.62 2.15 4.69
C VAL A 12 4.91 1.77 5.41
N ASN A 13 5.02 2.03 6.71
CA ASN A 13 6.14 1.66 7.57
C ASN A 13 5.92 0.32 8.32
N GLY A 14 5.07 -0.55 7.80
CA GLY A 14 4.74 -1.86 8.35
C GLY A 14 5.87 -2.90 8.23
N GLU A 15 5.55 -4.13 8.62
CA GLU A 15 6.51 -5.24 8.73
C GLU A 15 7.18 -5.56 7.38
N SER A 16 6.42 -5.57 6.28
CA SER A 16 7.03 -5.87 4.96
C SER A 16 8.03 -4.80 4.53
N THR A 17 7.72 -3.52 4.78
CA THR A 17 8.64 -2.42 4.45
C THR A 17 9.89 -2.51 5.32
N GLN A 18 9.76 -2.73 6.62
CA GLN A 18 10.90 -2.87 7.54
C GLN A 18 11.79 -4.06 7.16
N PHE A 19 11.17 -5.20 6.85
CA PHE A 19 11.87 -6.37 6.34
C PHE A 19 12.67 -6.02 5.08
N LEU A 20 12.07 -5.35 4.09
CA LEU A 20 12.76 -4.97 2.86
C LEU A 20 13.81 -3.87 3.04
N GLN A 21 13.67 -2.97 4.02
CA GLN A 21 14.68 -1.97 4.35
C GLN A 21 16.02 -2.61 4.73
N GLU A 22 16.01 -3.73 5.45
CA GLU A 22 17.23 -4.48 5.78
C GLU A 22 17.93 -4.99 4.53
N PHE A 23 17.18 -5.51 3.54
CA PHE A 23 17.73 -5.99 2.28
C PHE A 23 18.25 -4.83 1.41
N ALA A 24 17.52 -3.72 1.35
CA ALA A 24 17.94 -2.54 0.61
C ALA A 24 19.30 -2.03 1.11
N LEU A 25 19.48 -1.95 2.43
CA LEU A 25 20.75 -1.58 3.07
C LEU A 25 21.84 -2.63 2.84
N LYS A 26 21.54 -3.92 3.10
CA LYS A 26 22.51 -5.01 3.02
C LYS A 26 23.11 -5.19 1.63
N TYR A 27 22.30 -5.02 0.60
CA TYR A 27 22.70 -5.23 -0.79
C TYR A 27 22.93 -3.94 -1.57
N ASN A 28 22.84 -2.78 -0.91
CA ASN A 28 23.00 -1.46 -1.53
C ASN A 28 22.12 -1.30 -2.78
N MET A 29 20.84 -1.64 -2.65
CA MET A 29 19.87 -1.65 -3.76
C MET A 29 18.65 -0.79 -3.46
N VAL A 30 18.05 -0.21 -4.51
CA VAL A 30 16.74 0.43 -4.42
C VAL A 30 15.67 -0.65 -4.63
N ILE A 31 14.65 -0.70 -3.76
CA ILE A 31 13.55 -1.66 -3.82
C ILE A 31 12.24 -0.89 -4.03
N ILE A 32 11.42 -1.35 -4.97
CA ILE A 32 10.04 -0.89 -5.15
C ILE A 32 9.12 -2.05 -4.75
N SER A 33 8.31 -1.86 -3.71
CA SER A 33 7.42 -2.89 -3.17
C SER A 33 5.97 -2.44 -3.27
N SER A 34 5.09 -3.31 -3.75
CA SER A 34 3.64 -3.07 -3.75
C SER A 34 3.01 -3.75 -2.54
N ILE A 35 2.25 -2.98 -1.76
CA ILE A 35 1.57 -3.42 -0.55
C ILE A 35 0.10 -3.03 -0.59
N LEU A 36 -0.70 -3.74 0.22
CA LEU A 36 -2.03 -3.27 0.61
C LEU A 36 -1.85 -2.35 1.82
N GLU A 37 -1.99 -1.05 1.63
CA GLU A 37 -1.83 -0.08 2.69
C GLU A 37 -3.12 0.11 3.49
N ARG A 38 -3.01 0.16 4.81
CA ARG A 38 -4.04 0.70 5.70
C ARG A 38 -3.67 2.13 6.11
N ASN A 39 -4.30 3.12 5.48
CA ASN A 39 -4.03 4.52 5.77
C ASN A 39 -4.87 5.00 6.97
N ILE A 40 -4.25 5.04 8.15
CA ILE A 40 -4.89 5.44 9.41
C ILE A 40 -5.28 6.93 9.40
N ASN A 41 -4.49 7.78 8.73
CA ASN A 41 -4.72 9.23 8.68
C ASN A 41 -5.97 9.58 7.87
N HIS A 42 -6.37 8.71 6.94
CA HIS A 42 -7.57 8.84 6.12
C HIS A 42 -8.69 7.89 6.57
N GLY A 43 -8.85 7.67 7.88
CA GLY A 43 -9.99 6.92 8.43
C GLY A 43 -9.88 5.40 8.27
N GLY A 44 -8.68 4.86 8.09
CA GLY A 44 -8.46 3.42 7.97
C GLY A 44 -8.73 2.84 6.58
N THR A 45 -8.91 3.71 5.57
CA THR A 45 -9.11 3.31 4.16
C THR A 45 -7.96 2.44 3.65
N LEU A 46 -8.31 1.49 2.77
CA LEU A 46 -7.34 0.60 2.14
C LEU A 46 -6.90 1.13 0.77
N TRP A 47 -5.60 1.09 0.52
CA TRP A 47 -4.97 1.57 -0.71
C TRP A 47 -4.05 0.51 -1.31
N ASN A 48 -3.96 0.46 -2.65
CA ASN A 48 -2.86 -0.24 -3.29
C ASN A 48 -1.70 0.76 -3.39
N THR A 49 -0.64 0.52 -2.62
CA THR A 49 0.45 1.49 -2.50
C THR A 49 1.76 0.86 -2.97
N ALA A 50 2.52 1.61 -3.76
CA ALA A 50 3.90 1.27 -4.05
C ALA A 50 4.83 2.08 -3.15
N VAL A 51 5.64 1.40 -2.34
CA VAL A 51 6.65 1.99 -1.48
C VAL A 51 8.02 1.89 -2.16
N ILE A 52 8.73 3.01 -2.22
CA ILE A 52 10.08 3.13 -2.77
C ILE A 52 11.07 3.18 -1.59
N ILE A 53 11.90 2.17 -1.48
CA ILE A 53 12.93 2.04 -0.44
C ILE A 53 14.29 2.30 -1.06
N GLY A 54 15.01 3.29 -0.53
CA GLY A 54 16.36 3.65 -0.93
C GLY A 54 17.41 2.65 -0.46
N ASN A 55 18.58 2.71 -1.10
CA ASN A 55 19.72 1.84 -0.84
C ASN A 55 20.34 2.00 0.56
N HIS A 56 20.00 3.06 1.30
CA HIS A 56 20.35 3.21 2.72
C HIS A 56 19.30 2.64 3.67
N GLY A 57 18.29 1.93 3.14
CA GLY A 57 17.16 1.43 3.92
C GLY A 57 16.18 2.53 4.34
N ASN A 58 16.24 3.74 3.78
CA ASN A 58 15.25 4.79 4.04
C ASN A 58 14.07 4.67 3.06
N ILE A 59 12.86 4.96 3.50
CA ILE A 59 11.73 5.16 2.57
C ILE A 59 11.99 6.48 1.83
N ILE A 60 12.05 6.43 0.51
CA ILE A 60 12.22 7.62 -0.34
C ILE A 60 10.85 8.24 -0.59
N ASP A 61 9.87 7.42 -0.96
CA ASP A 61 8.52 7.87 -1.29
C ASP A 61 7.52 6.69 -1.21
N SER A 62 6.24 7.01 -1.19
CA SER A 62 5.15 6.06 -1.32
C SER A 62 4.07 6.63 -2.25
N LEU A 63 3.75 5.90 -3.31
CA LEU A 63 2.72 6.30 -4.26
C LEU A 63 1.46 5.45 -4.05
N GLU A 64 0.38 6.11 -3.65
CA GLU A 64 -0.94 5.52 -3.52
C GLU A 64 -1.60 5.44 -4.91
N TYR A 65 -1.83 4.22 -5.43
CA TYR A 65 -2.57 4.01 -6.67
C TYR A 65 -4.06 3.89 -6.40
N CYS A 66 -4.84 4.74 -7.05
CA CYS A 66 -6.29 4.69 -7.02
C CYS A 66 -6.85 3.99 -8.26
N TYR A 67 -6.67 2.66 -8.41
CA TYR A 67 -7.37 1.89 -9.45
C TYR A 67 -7.63 0.43 -9.06
N PHE A 68 -8.90 0.09 -8.78
CA PHE A 68 -9.43 -1.24 -9.06
C PHE A 68 -10.81 -1.15 -9.74
N LEU A 69 -10.82 -1.52 -11.02
CA LEU A 69 -12.01 -1.76 -11.84
C LEU A 69 -12.70 -3.05 -11.39
N PHE A 70 -13.91 -2.96 -10.84
CA PHE A 70 -15.01 -3.87 -11.21
C PHE A 70 -16.23 -3.03 -11.54
N LYS A 71 -16.33 -2.65 -12.81
CA LYS A 71 -17.50 -1.99 -13.37
C LYS A 71 -18.51 -3.06 -13.79
N LEU A 72 -19.45 -3.41 -12.91
CA LEU A 72 -20.78 -3.89 -13.33
C LEU A 72 -21.77 -2.73 -13.14
N GLY A 73 -21.72 -1.74 -14.03
CA GLY A 73 -22.66 -0.62 -13.99
C GLY A 73 -22.07 0.70 -14.47
N THR A 74 -22.83 1.40 -15.30
CA THR A 74 -22.45 2.57 -16.10
C THR A 74 -22.42 3.88 -15.29
N SER A 75 -21.51 4.03 -14.33
CA SER A 75 -21.16 5.36 -13.81
C SER A 75 -19.64 5.55 -13.79
N ILE A 76 -19.20 6.77 -14.08
CA ILE A 76 -17.80 7.19 -14.07
C ILE A 76 -17.68 8.19 -12.91
N GLU A 77 -17.58 7.66 -11.69
CA GLU A 77 -17.10 8.44 -10.55
C GLU A 77 -15.69 7.94 -10.19
N PRO A 78 -14.78 8.80 -9.70
CA PRO A 78 -13.49 8.35 -9.18
C PRO A 78 -13.74 7.45 -7.96
N ILE A 79 -13.74 6.14 -8.17
CA ILE A 79 -13.80 5.15 -7.09
C ILE A 79 -12.40 5.06 -6.46
N ALA A 80 -12.03 6.08 -5.69
CA ALA A 80 -11.47 5.76 -4.37
C ALA A 80 -12.62 5.14 -3.57
N PHE A 81 -12.36 4.47 -2.45
CA PHE A 81 -13.38 3.75 -1.69
C PHE A 81 -13.71 2.35 -2.24
N VAL A 82 -12.74 1.46 -2.06
CA VAL A 82 -13.10 0.37 -1.15
C VAL A 82 -13.21 1.03 0.24
N ASP A 83 -14.38 1.62 0.56
CA ASP A 83 -14.75 1.95 1.94
C ASP A 83 -15.04 0.61 2.62
N CYS A 84 -14.05 -0.28 2.62
CA CYS A 84 -14.01 -1.36 3.59
C CYS A 84 -13.63 -0.67 4.89
N ASN A 85 -14.65 -0.10 5.53
CA ASN A 85 -14.75 -0.13 6.97
C ASN A 85 -14.63 -1.60 7.38
N CYS A 86 -13.40 -2.08 7.45
CA CYS A 86 -12.97 -2.79 8.63
C CYS A 86 -12.90 -1.72 9.73
#